data_AF-A0A1H2XMR5-F1
#
_entry.id   AF-A0A1H2XMR5-F1
#
_cell.length_a   1.000
_cell.length_b   1.000
_cell.length_c   1.000
_cell.angle_alpha   90.00
_cell.angle_beta   90.00
_cell.angle_gamma   90.00
#
_symmetry.space_group_name_H-M   'P 1'
#
loop_
_entity.id
_entity.type
_entity.pdbx_description
1 polymer ?
#
loop_
_entity_poly.entity_id
_entity_poly.type
_entity_poly.pdbx_seq_one_letter_code
_entity_poly.pdbx_strand_id
1 'polypeptide(L)' 'MTSIKRTPLHSLHVELGGKLVDFAGWEMPVQ' A
#
# COMPACT_ATOMS: atom_id res chain seq x y z
N MET A 1 7.95 -9.96 -13.09
CA MET A 1 7.67 -9.22 -11.84
C MET A 1 6.25 -8.69 -11.94
N THR A 2 5.30 -9.29 -11.23
CA THR A 2 3.92 -8.81 -11.18
C THR A 2 3.90 -7.46 -10.48
N SER A 3 3.42 -6.42 -11.16
CA SER A 3 3.29 -5.08 -10.58
C SER A 3 2.19 -5.12 -9.50
N ILE A 4 2.56 -4.75 -8.27
CA ILE A 4 1.63 -4.58 -7.16
C ILE A 4 0.72 -3.37 -7.44
N LYS A 5 -0.58 -3.54 -7.18
CA LYS A 5 -1.58 -2.48 -7.37
C LYS A 5 -1.54 -1.52 -6.19
N ARG A 6 -1.81 -0.23 -6.43
CA ARG A 6 -1.83 0.80 -5.39
C ARG A 6 -3.19 1.47 -5.34
N THR A 7 -3.66 1.75 -4.13
CA THR A 7 -4.90 2.50 -3.95
C THR A 7 -4.67 4.00 -4.21
N PRO A 8 -5.74 4.78 -4.51
CA PRO A 8 -5.62 6.24 -4.65
C PRO A 8 -5.07 6.94 -3.41
N LEU A 9 -5.20 6.32 -2.23
CA LEU A 9 -4.70 6.83 -0.95
C LEU A 9 -3.28 6.36 -0.61
N HIS A 10 -2.59 5.65 -1.51
CA HIS A 10 -1.24 5.15 -1.27
C HIS A 10 -0.29 6.24 -0.75
N SER A 11 -0.26 7.42 -1.40
CA SER A 11 0.60 8.53 -0.98
C SER A 11 0.29 9.02 0.44
N LEU A 12 -1.00 9.06 0.80
CA LEU A 12 -1.43 9.44 2.15
C LEU A 12 -0.98 8.40 3.19
N HIS A 13 -1.09 7.11 2.87
CA HIS A 13 -0.60 6.06 3.77
C HIS A 13 0.91 6.17 4.00
N VAL A 14 1.70 6.49 2.96
CA VAL A 14 3.15 6.71 3.10
C VAL A 14 3.45 7.95 3.94
N GLU A 15 2.78 9.07 3.66
CA GLU A 15 2.96 10.33 4.37
C GLU A 15 2.67 10.20 5.87
N LEU A 16 1.63 9.43 6.22
CA LEU A 16 1.25 9.16 7.61
C LEU A 16 2.10 8.07 8.28
N GLY A 17 3.13 7.53 7.61
CA GLY A 17 4.01 6.50 8.18
C GLY A 17 3.37 5.11 8.26
N GLY A 18 2.35 4.84 7.44
CA GLY A 18 1.68 3.55 7.36
C GLY A 18 2.61 2.44 6.89
N LYS A 19 2.59 1.31 7.59
CA LYS A 19 3.33 0.11 7.17
C LYS A 19 2.59 -0.58 6.05
N LEU A 20 3.09 -0.46 4.83
CA LEU A 20 2.47 -1.07 3.65
C LEU A 20 2.93 -2.51 3.45
N VAL A 21 1.98 -3.39 3.11
CA VAL A 21 2.21 -4.82 2.84
C VAL A 21 1.56 -5.22 1.52
N ASP A 22 2.09 -6.26 0.89
CA ASP A 22 1.39 -6.96 -0.18
C ASP A 22 0.22 -7.75 0.43
N PHE A 23 -0.98 -7.28 0.14
CA PHE A 23 -2.21 -7.94 0.50
C PHE A 23 -3.04 -8.20 -0.76
N ALA A 24 -3.16 -9.48 -1.14
CA ALA A 24 -3.89 -9.91 -2.32
C ALA A 24 -3.51 -9.15 -3.62
N GLY A 25 -2.21 -8.83 -3.77
CA GLY A 25 -1.69 -8.11 -4.94
C GLY A 25 -1.86 -6.58 -4.88
N TRP A 26 -2.24 -6.03 -3.72
CA TRP A 26 -2.33 -4.60 -3.46
C TRP A 26 -1.34 -4.16 -2.38
N GLU A 27 -0.85 -2.93 -2.50
CA GLU A 27 -0.06 -2.23 -1.49
C GLU A 27 -1.01 -1.55 -0.50
N MET A 28 -1.18 -2.14 0.69
CA MET A 28 -2.18 -1.73 1.69
C MET A 28 -1.54 -1.49 3.06
N PRO A 29 -1.99 -0.48 3.84
CA PRO A 29 -1.50 -0.27 5.20
C PRO A 29 -2.05 -1.34 6.16
N VAL A 30 -1.21 -1.80 7.08
CA VAL A 30 -1.59 -2.62 8.24
C VAL A 30 -1.40 -1.81 9.52
N GLN A 31 -2.32 -1.99 10.48
CA GLN A 31 -2.19 -1.48 11.86
C GLN A 31 -1.64 -2.57 12.79
#